data_AF-A0A918E243-F1
#
_entry.id   AF-A0A918E243-F1
#
_cell.length_a   1.000
_cell.length_b   1.000
_cell.length_c   1.000
_cell.angle_alpha   90.00
_cell.angle_beta   90.00
_cell.angle_gamma   90.00
#
_symmetry.space_group_name_H-M   'P 1'
#
loop_
_entity.id
_entity.type
_entity.pdbx_description
1 polymer ?
#
loop_
_entity_poly.entity_id
_entity_poly.type
_entity_poly.pdbx_seq_one_letter_code
_entity_poly.pdbx_strand_id
1 'polypeptide(L)' 'MKVRLAYGESGLTVELPDEATTVVTPVHHAAAPDQAGVLRSALREPVCGPPLRERVRPGQTVAISACDGTRHRRLQRPDL' A
#
# COMPACT_ATOMS: atom_id res chain seq x y z
N MET A 1 -3.09 -20.50 23.16
CA MET A 1 -3.64 -19.35 22.40
C MET A 1 -4.18 -19.78 21.04
N LYS A 2 -5.14 -19.00 20.51
CA LYS A 2 -5.74 -19.19 19.18
C LYS A 2 -5.27 -18.10 18.22
N VAL A 3 -4.70 -18.48 17.08
CA VAL A 3 -4.13 -17.54 16.09
C VAL A 3 -4.76 -17.77 14.73
N ARG A 4 -5.15 -16.68 14.03
CA ARG A 4 -5.68 -16.75 12.65
C ARG A 4 -4.59 -16.39 11.64
N LEU A 5 -4.28 -17.32 10.76
CA LEU A 5 -3.31 -17.20 9.68
C LEU A 5 -4.02 -16.83 8.37
N ALA A 6 -3.38 -15.98 7.58
CA ALA A 6 -3.81 -15.66 6.22
C ALA A 6 -3.46 -16.83 5.27
N TYR A 7 -4.29 -17.87 5.30
CA TYR A 7 -4.10 -19.09 4.52
C TYR A 7 -5.38 -19.42 3.73
N GLY A 8 -5.26 -19.55 2.41
CA GLY A 8 -6.40 -19.70 1.51
C GLY A 8 -7.32 -18.46 1.51
N GLU A 9 -8.57 -18.65 1.14
CA GLU A 9 -9.56 -17.57 1.04
C GLU A 9 -10.21 -17.22 2.39
N SER A 10 -10.46 -18.23 3.22
CA SER A 10 -11.17 -18.09 4.50
C SER A 10 -10.24 -17.94 5.71
N GLY A 11 -8.93 -18.14 5.55
CA GLY A 11 -7.96 -18.18 6.64
C GLY A 11 -7.94 -19.53 7.37
N LEU A 12 -6.87 -19.76 8.11
CA LEU A 12 -6.69 -20.95 8.94
C LEU A 12 -6.56 -20.53 10.40
N THR A 13 -7.33 -21.14 11.28
CA THR A 13 -7.18 -20.91 12.72
C THR A 13 -6.46 -22.07 13.36
N VAL A 14 -5.41 -21.78 14.13
CA VAL A 14 -4.58 -22.76 14.83
C VAL A 14 -4.59 -22.51 16.33
N GLU A 15 -4.41 -23.57 17.11
CA GLU A 15 -4.21 -23.50 18.55
C GLU A 15 -2.75 -23.85 18.86
N LEU A 16 -2.08 -23.02 19.66
CA LEU A 16 -0.66 -23.13 19.99
C LEU A 16 -0.45 -23.01 21.51
N PRO A 17 0.55 -23.70 22.09
CA PRO A 17 0.87 -23.61 23.52
C PRO A 17 1.26 -22.19 23.92
N ASP A 18 0.73 -21.67 25.03
CA ASP A 18 0.95 -20.28 25.44
C ASP A 18 2.38 -20.06 25.96
N GLU A 19 2.95 -21.07 26.62
CA GLU A 19 4.26 -21.04 27.25
C GLU A 19 5.44 -21.05 26.26
N ALA A 20 5.20 -21.42 25.00
CA ALA A 20 6.23 -21.60 23.99
C ALA A 20 5.99 -20.78 22.71
N THR A 21 4.97 -19.91 22.69
CA THR A 21 4.56 -19.19 21.48
C THR A 21 4.62 -17.68 21.66
N THR A 22 5.31 -16.99 20.74
CA THR A 22 5.31 -15.53 20.61
C THR A 22 4.68 -15.14 19.29
N VAL A 23 3.64 -14.31 19.33
CA VAL A 23 2.97 -13.78 18.12
C VAL A 23 3.50 -12.38 17.82
N VAL A 24 4.06 -12.20 16.63
CA VAL A 24 4.51 -10.89 16.13
C VAL A 24 3.55 -10.42 15.05
N THR A 25 2.91 -9.27 15.27
CA THR A 25 1.95 -8.69 14.32
C THR A 25 2.44 -7.35 13.78
N PRO A 26 2.13 -7.01 12.53
CA PRO A 26 2.41 -5.69 12.00
C PRO A 26 1.58 -4.61 12.71
N VAL A 27 2.12 -3.40 12.76
CA VAL A 27 1.33 -2.21 13.12
C VAL A 27 0.54 -1.80 11.88
N HIS A 28 -0.79 -1.92 11.94
CA HIS A 28 -1.66 -1.47 10.87
C HIS A 28 -1.98 0.02 11.03
N HIS A 29 -1.55 0.83 10.05
CA HIS A 29 -1.89 2.25 10.01
C HIS A 29 -3.23 2.46 9.30
N ALA A 30 -4.03 3.39 9.82
CA ALA A 30 -5.23 3.84 9.13
C ALA A 30 -4.85 4.48 7.78
N ALA A 31 -5.68 4.26 6.77
CA ALA A 31 -5.56 4.98 5.52
C ALA A 31 -5.75 6.48 5.72
N ALA A 32 -5.09 7.30 4.90
CA ALA A 32 -5.36 8.72 4.86
C ALA A 32 -6.84 8.98 4.50
N PRO A 33 -7.53 9.93 5.17
CA PRO A 33 -8.92 10.27 4.87
C PRO A 33 -9.13 10.70 3.41
N ASP A 34 -8.20 11.50 2.86
CA ASP A 34 -8.16 11.87 1.44
C ASP A 34 -6.88 11.34 0.79
N GLN A 35 -6.94 10.08 0.33
CA GLN A 35 -5.81 9.43 -0.33
C GLN A 35 -5.37 10.17 -1.61
N ALA A 36 -6.32 10.71 -2.37
CA ALA A 36 -6.04 11.39 -3.62
C ALA A 36 -5.36 12.75 -3.37
N GLY A 37 -5.85 13.50 -2.37
CA GLY A 37 -5.21 14.74 -1.92
C GLY A 37 -3.79 14.52 -1.43
N VAL A 38 -3.57 13.52 -0.57
CA VAL A 38 -2.22 13.18 -0.08
C VAL A 38 -1.27 12.85 -1.23
N LEU A 39 -1.71 12.06 -2.21
CA LEU A 39 -0.90 11.74 -3.38
C LEU A 39 -0.56 12.99 -4.22
N ARG A 40 -1.55 13.86 -4.47
CA ARG A 40 -1.33 15.11 -5.22
C ARG A 40 -0.36 16.04 -4.50
N SER A 41 -0.47 16.17 -3.18
CA SER A 41 0.47 16.97 -2.38
C SER A 41 1.89 16.40 -2.46
N ALA A 42 2.06 15.08 -2.30
CA ALA A 42 3.37 14.43 -2.41
C ALA A 42 4.04 14.62 -3.79
N LEU A 43 3.26 14.68 -4.88
CA LEU A 43 3.79 14.96 -6.22
C LEU A 43 4.21 16.43 -6.42
N ARG A 44 3.62 17.36 -5.66
CA ARG A 44 3.88 18.80 -5.71
C ARG A 44 4.98 19.24 -4.75
N GLU A 45 5.13 18.53 -3.63
CA GLU A 45 6.10 18.74 -2.56
C GLU A 45 6.85 17.43 -2.28
N PRO A 46 7.73 17.00 -3.20
CA PRO A 46 8.44 15.74 -3.04
C PRO A 46 9.47 15.82 -1.91
N VAL A 47 9.71 14.69 -1.23
CA VAL A 47 10.75 14.57 -0.19
C VAL A 47 12.14 14.95 -0.72
N CYS A 48 12.40 14.69 -1.99
CA CYS A 48 13.67 15.02 -2.64
C CYS A 48 13.47 15.29 -4.14
N GLY A 49 14.21 16.29 -4.65
CA GLY A 49 14.20 16.69 -6.07
C GLY A 49 13.07 17.67 -6.41
N PRO A 50 13.01 18.11 -7.68
CA PRO A 50 11.98 19.04 -8.12
C PRO A 50 10.61 18.34 -8.26
N PRO A 51 9.50 19.08 -8.10
CA PRO A 51 8.14 18.59 -8.37
C PRO A 51 8.00 17.95 -9.74
N LEU A 52 7.10 16.97 -9.88
CA LEU A 52 6.95 16.22 -11.13
C LEU A 52 6.65 17.13 -12.33
N ARG A 53 5.86 18.19 -12.13
CA ARG A 53 5.51 19.18 -13.17
C ARG A 53 6.73 19.90 -13.75
N GLU A 54 7.82 20.01 -12.99
CA GLU A 54 9.06 20.68 -13.42
C GLU A 54 10.02 19.71 -14.13
N ARG A 55 9.72 18.40 -14.11
CA ARG A 55 10.49 17.35 -14.80
C ARG A 55 9.96 17.02 -16.19
N VAL A 56 8.77 17.48 -16.53
CA VAL A 56 8.10 17.14 -17.79
C VAL A 56 7.69 18.39 -18.57
N ARG A 57 7.63 18.28 -19.89
CA ARG A 57 7.11 19.33 -20.79
C ARG A 57 6.07 18.78 -21.76
N PRO A 58 5.18 19.64 -22.31
CA PRO A 58 4.24 19.23 -23.35
C PRO A 58 4.95 18.54 -24.52
N GLY A 59 4.38 17.42 -25.00
CA GLY A 59 4.93 16.64 -26.11
C GLY A 59 6.12 15.75 -25.76
N GLN A 60 6.57 15.71 -24.50
CA GLN A 60 7.64 14.81 -24.07
C GLN A 60 7.13 13.37 -23.96
N THR A 61 7.83 12.44 -24.61
CA THR A 61 7.62 11.01 -24.37
C THR A 61 8.13 10.64 -22.99
N VAL A 62 7.29 9.99 -22.20
CA VAL A 62 7.60 9.54 -20.84
C VAL A 62 7.30 8.05 -20.69
N ALA A 63 8.04 7.38 -19.81
CA ALA A 63 7.75 6.02 -19.38
C ALA A 63 7.30 6.06 -17.91
N ILE A 64 6.22 5.34 -17.61
CA ILE A 64 5.72 5.17 -16.24
C ILE A 64 5.90 3.70 -15.88
N SER A 65 6.77 3.42 -14.90
CA SER A 65 6.91 2.08 -14.35
C SER A 65 5.82 1.84 -13.29
N ALA A 66 4.98 0.84 -13.54
CA ALA A 66 3.97 0.38 -12.61
C ALA A 66 4.26 -1.06 -12.17
N CYS A 67 3.81 -1.41 -10.98
CA CYS A 67 3.89 -2.78 -10.46
C CYS A 67 2.99 -3.73 -11.27
N ASP A 68 3.35 -5.01 -11.33
CA ASP A 68 2.50 -6.07 -11.91
C ASP A 68 1.35 -6.48 -10.99
N GLY A 69 0.55 -7.46 -11.43
CA GLY A 69 -0.62 -7.96 -10.70
C GLY A 69 -0.30 -8.75 -9.41
N THR A 70 0.97 -9.07 -9.14
CA THR A 70 1.36 -9.81 -7.92
C THR A 70 1.53 -8.88 -6.71
N ARG A 71 1.62 -7.56 -6.95
CA ARG A 71 1.79 -6.55 -5.91
C ARG A 71 0.44 -5.93 -5.60
N HIS A 72 -0.07 -6.18 -4.39
CA HIS A 72 -1.32 -5.59 -3.95
C HIS A 72 -1.20 -4.07 -3.88
N ARG A 73 -1.78 -3.40 -4.86
CA ARG A 73 -2.01 -1.96 -4.85
C ARG A 73 -3.51 -1.77 -4.77
N ARG A 74 -3.96 -0.89 -3.86
CA ARG A 74 -5.37 -0.50 -3.80
C ARG A 74 -5.70 0.25 -5.10
N LEU A 75 -6.30 -0.44 -6.06
CA LEU A 75 -6.91 0.20 -7.22
C LEU A 75 -8.09 1.02 -6.68
N GLN A 76 -7.99 2.34 -6.76
CA GLN A 76 -9.17 3.20 -6.61
C GLN A 76 -10.07 2.87 -7.81
N ARG A 77 -11.17 2.15 -7.56
CA ARG A 77 -12.26 2.04 -8.53
C ARG A 77 -12.84 3.46 -8.66
N PRO A 78 -12.92 4.05 -9.86
CA PRO A 78 -13.47 5.39 -10.04
C PRO A 78 -15.00 5.47 -9.82
N ASP A 79 -15.68 4.35 -9.53
CA ASP A 79 -17.14 4.21 -9.66
C ASP A 79 -17.82 3.69 -8.37
N LEU A 80 -17.25 3.96 -7.19
CA LEU A 80 -17.93 3.86 -5.89
C LEU A 80 -17.68 5.12 -5.06
#